data_AF-A0A6A3MCE0-F1
#
_entry.id   AF-A0A6A3MCE0-F1
#
_cell.length_a   1.000
_cell.length_b   1.000
_cell.length_c   1.000
_cell.angle_alpha   90.00
_cell.angle_beta   90.00
_cell.angle_gamma   90.00
#
_symmetry.space_group_name_H-M   'P 1'
#
loop_
_entity.id
_entity.type
_entity.pdbx_description
1 polymer ?
#
loop_
_entity_poly.entity_id
_entity_poly.type
_entity_poly.pdbx_seq_one_letter_code
_entity_poly.pdbx_strand_id
1 'polypeptide(L)'
;MEYHISGKIQRVLCGYFRKKVLVKTVILNLTQSEARDLLAVLVQYEEEDVWVELVVAGAVHAPERPLIPAIPFNLLACLDANAERDFRFPVRGILRLVMLLRLTAVVVTERGDRCLVEETMCILMYRLSYPRRLHDMESEFGQASCALSSIFLRMVDIVDSKVEANLYFHKRLISERIDLYCTAISARAPVTGVLAFPDGTKISICRPSARARRRAENLQAQVYSGRKRIHCIIYQGLTAPDGLCIHFWGPYEGRRHDSIVFAASKLLAYFEENNHIFAGKAIFGTQRTH
;
A
#
# COMPACT_ATOMS: atom_id res chain seq x y z
N MET A 1 15.93 -22.45 -31.28
CA MET A 1 15.13 -22.66 -30.06
C MET A 1 14.04 -23.65 -30.43
N GLU A 2 14.21 -24.92 -30.07
CA GLU A 2 13.14 -25.91 -30.21
C GLU A 2 12.09 -25.60 -29.14
N TYR A 3 10.99 -24.96 -29.55
CA TYR A 3 9.79 -24.93 -28.71
C TYR A 3 9.35 -26.39 -28.56
N HIS A 4 9.31 -26.90 -27.32
CA HIS A 4 8.73 -28.21 -27.06
C HIS A 4 7.21 -28.08 -27.22
N ILE A 5 6.74 -28.24 -28.45
CA ILE A 5 5.33 -28.14 -28.79
C ILE A 5 4.62 -29.38 -28.24
N SER A 6 3.56 -29.17 -27.44
CA SER A 6 2.74 -30.27 -26.91
C SER A 6 2.20 -31.14 -28.04
N GLY A 7 2.12 -32.47 -27.82
CA GLY A 7 1.56 -33.40 -28.80
C GLY A 7 0.08 -33.13 -29.17
N LYS A 8 -0.61 -32.28 -28.40
CA LYS A 8 -1.93 -31.73 -28.80
C LYS A 8 -1.79 -30.64 -29.87
N ILE A 9 -0.86 -29.70 -29.70
CA ILE A 9 -0.62 -28.59 -30.63
C ILE A 9 -0.10 -29.13 -31.98
N GLN A 10 0.80 -30.13 -31.97
CA GLN A 10 1.24 -30.79 -33.20
C GLN A 10 0.08 -31.41 -34.01
N ARG A 11 -0.88 -32.04 -33.33
CA ARG A 11 -2.08 -32.59 -33.99
C ARG A 11 -2.97 -31.51 -34.60
N VAL A 12 -3.11 -30.36 -33.92
CA VAL A 12 -3.86 -29.21 -34.44
C VAL A 12 -3.17 -28.64 -35.68
N LEU A 13 -1.86 -28.39 -35.62
CA LEU A 13 -1.08 -27.84 -36.73
C LEU A 13 -1.08 -28.78 -37.95
N CYS A 14 -0.87 -30.09 -37.75
CA CYS A 14 -0.94 -31.07 -38.84
C CYS A 14 -2.32 -31.12 -39.52
N GLY A 15 -3.40 -30.99 -38.74
CA GLY A 15 -4.76 -30.91 -39.28
C GLY A 15 -5.01 -29.60 -40.04
N TYR A 16 -4.56 -28.49 -39.45
CA TYR A 16 -4.71 -27.15 -40.00
C TYR A 16 -3.96 -26.98 -41.32
N PHE A 17 -2.65 -27.27 -41.38
CA PHE A 17 -1.87 -27.11 -42.62
C PHE A 17 -2.28 -28.07 -43.74
N ARG A 18 -2.98 -29.17 -43.43
CA ARG A 18 -3.49 -30.12 -44.43
C ARG A 18 -4.82 -29.71 -45.04
N LYS A 19 -5.69 -29.03 -44.27
CA LYS A 19 -7.08 -28.74 -44.70
C LYS A 19 -7.44 -27.25 -44.65
N LYS A 20 -6.55 -26.39 -44.16
CA LYS A 20 -6.81 -24.97 -43.87
C LYS A 20 -8.08 -24.77 -43.02
N VAL A 21 -8.37 -25.73 -42.12
CA VAL A 21 -9.55 -25.69 -41.24
C VAL A 21 -9.15 -26.09 -39.83
N LEU A 22 -9.54 -25.25 -38.88
CA LEU A 22 -9.42 -25.49 -37.46
C LEU A 22 -10.53 -26.43 -36.96
N VAL A 23 -10.16 -27.62 -36.47
CA VAL A 23 -11.13 -28.62 -35.98
C VAL A 23 -11.59 -28.26 -34.57
N LYS A 24 -12.82 -27.75 -34.45
CA LYS A 24 -13.44 -27.26 -33.19
C LYS A 24 -13.31 -28.25 -32.02
N THR A 25 -13.46 -29.55 -32.27
CA THR A 25 -13.35 -30.61 -31.25
C THR A 25 -11.95 -30.73 -30.63
N VAL A 26 -10.89 -30.42 -31.38
CA VAL A 26 -9.51 -30.47 -30.88
C VAL A 26 -9.16 -29.18 -30.14
N ILE A 27 -9.71 -28.05 -30.61
CA ILE A 27 -9.48 -26.70 -30.09
C ILE A 27 -10.11 -26.52 -28.71
N LEU A 28 -11.33 -27.04 -28.49
CA LEU A 28 -12.01 -27.02 -27.19
C LEU A 28 -11.30 -27.82 -26.09
N ASN A 29 -10.31 -28.65 -26.44
CA ASN A 29 -9.52 -29.46 -25.50
C ASN A 29 -8.12 -28.88 -25.21
N LEU A 30 -7.83 -27.68 -25.73
CA LEU A 30 -6.62 -26.94 -25.43
C LEU A 30 -6.81 -26.13 -24.14
N THR A 31 -5.79 -26.12 -23.31
CA THR A 31 -5.71 -25.15 -22.20
C THR A 31 -5.40 -23.74 -22.74
N GLN A 32 -5.69 -22.69 -21.95
CA GLN A 32 -5.42 -21.30 -22.36
C GLN A 32 -3.93 -21.06 -22.66
N SER A 33 -3.01 -21.77 -21.99
CA SER A 33 -1.58 -21.73 -22.29
C SER A 33 -1.27 -22.40 -23.62
N GLU A 34 -1.80 -23.61 -23.87
CA GLU A 34 -1.59 -24.33 -25.13
C GLU A 34 -2.19 -23.57 -26.34
N ALA A 35 -3.31 -22.88 -26.14
CA ALA A 35 -3.92 -22.05 -27.16
C ALA A 35 -3.10 -20.78 -27.48
N ARG A 36 -2.44 -20.18 -26.48
CA ARG A 36 -1.48 -19.07 -26.68
C ARG A 36 -0.22 -19.54 -27.39
N ASP A 37 0.30 -20.71 -27.04
CA ASP A 37 1.47 -21.30 -27.71
C ASP A 37 1.16 -21.62 -29.18
N LEU A 38 -0.03 -22.19 -29.45
CA LEU A 38 -0.52 -22.42 -30.81
C LEU A 38 -0.63 -21.11 -31.60
N LEU A 39 -1.19 -20.05 -31.00
CA LEU A 39 -1.28 -18.74 -31.62
C LEU A 39 0.11 -18.16 -31.95
N ALA A 40 1.06 -18.27 -31.03
CA ALA A 40 2.43 -17.81 -31.24
C ALA A 40 3.12 -18.54 -32.40
N VAL A 41 2.84 -19.85 -32.56
CA VAL A 41 3.34 -20.62 -33.71
C VAL A 41 2.66 -20.17 -35.00
N LEU A 42 1.33 -20.02 -35.03
CA LEU A 42 0.60 -19.64 -36.25
C LEU A 42 0.95 -18.23 -36.75
N VAL A 43 1.22 -17.29 -35.84
CA VAL A 43 1.74 -15.94 -36.20
C VAL A 43 3.11 -16.02 -36.89
N GLN A 44 3.98 -16.99 -36.52
CA GLN A 44 5.25 -17.20 -37.21
C GLN A 44 5.09 -17.74 -38.65
N TYR A 45 3.91 -18.29 -38.97
CA TYR A 45 3.57 -18.79 -40.30
C TYR A 45 2.70 -17.80 -41.11
N GLU A 46 2.61 -16.54 -40.68
CA GLU A 46 1.82 -15.48 -41.34
C GLU A 46 0.29 -15.76 -41.38
N GLU A 47 -0.21 -16.63 -40.51
CA GLU A 47 -1.64 -16.96 -40.40
C GLU A 47 -2.32 -16.13 -39.30
N GLU A 48 -2.26 -14.79 -39.41
CA GLU A 48 -2.75 -13.86 -38.37
C GLU A 48 -4.27 -13.90 -38.16
N ASP A 49 -5.03 -14.23 -39.20
CA ASP A 49 -6.50 -14.29 -39.17
C ASP A 49 -7.05 -15.44 -38.30
N VAL A 50 -6.20 -16.44 -38.01
CA VAL A 50 -6.57 -17.64 -37.25
C VAL A 50 -6.85 -17.32 -35.78
N TRP A 51 -6.38 -16.16 -35.28
CA TRP A 51 -6.70 -15.71 -33.94
C TRP A 51 -8.22 -15.54 -33.74
N VAL A 52 -8.93 -15.02 -34.76
CA VAL A 52 -10.39 -14.81 -34.71
C VAL A 52 -11.11 -16.15 -34.58
N GLU A 53 -10.69 -17.15 -35.36
CA GLU A 53 -11.26 -18.49 -35.30
C GLU A 53 -11.02 -19.16 -33.94
N LEU A 54 -9.83 -18.99 -33.34
CA LEU A 54 -9.51 -19.54 -32.02
C LEU A 54 -10.32 -18.87 -30.89
N VAL A 55 -10.63 -17.58 -31.01
CA VAL A 55 -11.50 -16.86 -30.07
C VAL A 55 -12.96 -17.29 -30.21
N VAL A 56 -13.47 -17.34 -31.45
CA VAL A 56 -14.85 -17.77 -31.75
C VAL A 56 -15.06 -19.24 -31.35
N ALA A 57 -14.02 -20.07 -31.47
CA ALA A 57 -14.04 -21.45 -31.00
C ALA A 57 -13.89 -21.60 -29.48
N GLY A 58 -13.64 -20.51 -28.74
CA GLY A 58 -13.51 -20.51 -27.28
C GLY A 58 -12.20 -21.07 -26.74
N ALA A 59 -11.16 -21.25 -27.57
CA ALA A 59 -9.84 -21.72 -27.11
C ALA A 59 -8.96 -20.60 -26.58
N VAL A 60 -9.12 -19.38 -27.11
CA VAL A 60 -8.41 -18.20 -26.63
C VAL A 60 -9.42 -17.26 -25.99
N HIS A 61 -9.49 -17.28 -24.67
CA HIS A 61 -10.16 -16.23 -23.93
C HIS A 61 -9.21 -15.03 -23.81
N ALA A 62 -9.57 -13.92 -24.44
CA ALA A 62 -9.07 -12.63 -24.01
C ALA A 62 -9.56 -12.43 -22.56
N PRO A 63 -8.70 -12.02 -21.62
CA PRO A 63 -9.18 -11.69 -20.28
C PRO A 63 -10.22 -10.57 -20.42
N GLU A 64 -11.45 -10.84 -20.00
CA GLU A 64 -12.45 -9.78 -19.84
C GLU A 64 -11.86 -8.77 -18.87
N ARG A 65 -11.60 -7.56 -19.36
CA ARG A 65 -11.14 -6.46 -18.53
C ARG A 65 -12.38 -5.70 -18.06
N PRO A 66 -12.45 -5.34 -16.76
CA PRO A 66 -13.49 -4.42 -16.31
C PRO A 66 -13.43 -3.14 -17.14
N LEU A 67 -14.60 -2.63 -17.52
CA LEU A 67 -14.69 -1.33 -18.20
C LEU A 67 -14.29 -0.25 -17.21
N ILE A 68 -13.16 0.39 -17.45
CA ILE A 68 -12.70 1.53 -16.67
C ILE A 68 -13.29 2.79 -17.31
N PRO A 69 -14.07 3.60 -16.59
CA PRO A 69 -14.59 4.85 -17.12
C PRO A 69 -13.44 5.76 -17.55
N ALA A 70 -13.45 6.25 -18.79
CA ALA A 70 -12.48 7.24 -19.27
C ALA A 70 -12.83 8.66 -18.77
N ILE A 71 -13.24 8.80 -17.51
CA ILE A 71 -13.63 10.06 -16.90
C ILE A 71 -12.57 10.42 -15.87
N PRO A 72 -11.80 11.51 -16.08
CA PRO A 72 -10.82 11.95 -15.10
C PRO A 72 -11.52 12.40 -13.82
N PHE A 73 -10.99 11.97 -12.68
CA PHE A 73 -11.51 12.39 -11.37
C PHE A 73 -11.36 13.91 -11.20
N ASN A 74 -12.43 14.57 -10.78
CA ASN A 74 -12.44 16.02 -10.54
C ASN A 74 -12.79 16.34 -9.09
N LEU A 75 -11.75 16.63 -8.29
CA LEU A 75 -11.89 17.00 -6.90
C LEU A 75 -12.82 18.22 -6.69
N LEU A 76 -12.83 19.19 -7.60
CA LEU A 76 -13.64 20.40 -7.48
C LEU A 76 -15.14 20.13 -7.70
N ALA A 77 -15.49 19.00 -8.30
CA ALA A 77 -16.88 18.56 -8.43
C ALA A 77 -17.39 17.83 -7.18
N CYS A 78 -16.50 17.48 -6.24
CA CYS A 78 -16.90 16.82 -5.00
C CYS A 78 -17.53 17.82 -4.02
N LEU A 79 -18.64 17.41 -3.40
CA LEU A 79 -19.19 18.11 -2.24
C LEU A 79 -18.30 17.86 -1.02
N ASP A 80 -18.10 18.89 -0.19
CA ASP A 80 -17.29 18.77 1.04
C ASP A 80 -17.77 17.62 1.95
N ALA A 81 -19.08 17.40 2.05
CA ALA A 81 -19.65 16.32 2.86
C ALA A 81 -19.25 14.92 2.37
N ASN A 82 -19.05 14.74 1.06
CA ASN A 82 -18.58 13.48 0.49
C ASN A 82 -17.05 13.36 0.66
N ALA A 83 -16.33 14.45 0.37
CA ALA A 83 -14.87 14.50 0.53
C ALA A 83 -14.42 14.16 1.98
N GLU A 84 -15.14 14.63 2.99
CA GLU A 84 -14.85 14.30 4.39
C GLU A 84 -15.07 12.82 4.73
N ARG A 85 -16.06 12.17 4.09
CA ARG A 85 -16.33 10.74 4.29
C ARG A 85 -15.28 9.87 3.60
N ASP A 86 -14.92 10.25 2.37
CA ASP A 86 -14.06 9.46 1.50
C ASP A 86 -12.56 9.70 1.75
N PHE A 87 -12.17 10.95 1.97
CA PHE A 87 -10.76 11.36 2.12
C PHE A 87 -10.40 11.78 3.54
N ARG A 88 -11.37 11.91 4.46
CA ARG A 88 -11.19 12.47 5.83
C ARG A 88 -10.83 13.96 5.86
N PHE A 89 -10.91 14.64 4.72
CA PHE A 89 -10.66 16.07 4.58
C PHE A 89 -11.69 16.70 3.66
N PRO A 90 -12.13 17.94 3.93
CA PRO A 90 -12.91 18.71 2.95
C PRO A 90 -12.04 19.07 1.75
N VAL A 91 -12.64 19.45 0.62
CA VAL A 91 -11.95 19.74 -0.64
C VAL A 91 -10.86 20.80 -0.44
N ARG A 92 -11.20 21.89 0.24
CA ARG A 92 -10.24 22.95 0.60
C ARG A 92 -9.07 22.46 1.47
N GLY A 93 -9.30 21.44 2.30
CA GLY A 93 -8.29 20.82 3.14
C GLY A 93 -7.27 20.05 2.32
N ILE A 94 -7.74 19.30 1.33
CA ILE A 94 -6.89 18.55 0.39
C ILE A 94 -6.02 19.51 -0.42
N LEU A 95 -6.61 20.55 -1.00
CA LEU A 95 -5.86 21.58 -1.74
C LEU A 95 -4.82 22.28 -0.87
N ARG A 96 -5.17 22.59 0.39
CA ARG A 96 -4.22 23.17 1.35
C ARG A 96 -3.07 22.23 1.66
N LEU A 97 -3.31 20.93 1.78
CA LEU A 97 -2.24 19.94 2.00
C LEU A 97 -1.29 19.85 0.81
N VAL A 98 -1.82 19.85 -0.43
CA VAL A 98 -1.02 19.90 -1.65
C VAL A 98 -0.09 21.11 -1.67
N MET A 99 -0.62 22.29 -1.31
CA MET A 99 0.17 23.52 -1.21
C MET A 99 1.24 23.46 -0.12
N LEU A 100 0.88 22.98 1.09
CA LEU A 100 1.81 22.91 2.22
C LEU A 100 2.95 21.92 2.00
N LEU A 101 2.66 20.78 1.34
CA LEU A 101 3.66 19.78 0.97
C LEU A 101 4.50 20.20 -0.25
N ARG A 102 4.14 21.30 -0.92
CA ARG A 102 4.82 21.85 -2.12
C ARG A 102 4.96 20.78 -3.21
N LEU A 103 3.86 20.09 -3.49
CA LEU A 103 3.82 19.04 -4.49
C LEU A 103 3.80 19.64 -5.90
N THR A 104 4.39 18.92 -6.86
CA THR A 104 4.37 19.29 -8.28
C THR A 104 2.99 19.02 -8.87
N ALA A 105 2.50 19.90 -9.75
CA ALA A 105 1.15 19.82 -10.32
C ALA A 105 0.83 18.47 -11.02
N VAL A 106 1.85 17.80 -11.56
CA VAL A 106 1.71 16.47 -12.17
C VAL A 106 2.65 15.51 -11.47
N VAL A 107 2.13 14.33 -11.12
CA VAL A 107 2.90 13.20 -10.62
C VAL A 107 3.12 12.22 -11.77
N VAL A 108 4.37 11.82 -11.95
CA VAL A 108 4.77 10.85 -12.98
C VAL A 108 5.32 9.61 -12.29
N THR A 109 4.76 8.44 -12.61
CA THR A 109 5.23 7.14 -12.11
C THR A 109 6.40 6.63 -12.94
N GLU A 110 7.14 5.64 -12.41
CA GLU A 110 8.21 4.96 -13.16
C GLU A 110 7.71 4.27 -14.45
N ARG A 111 6.42 3.93 -14.50
CA ARG A 111 5.77 3.33 -15.68
C ARG A 111 5.31 4.36 -16.70
N GLY A 112 5.50 5.65 -16.40
CA GLY A 112 5.08 6.76 -17.26
C GLY A 112 3.62 7.17 -17.08
N ASP A 113 2.90 6.65 -16.08
CA ASP A 113 1.55 7.11 -15.77
C ASP A 113 1.63 8.56 -15.28
N ARG A 114 0.76 9.42 -15.80
CA ARG A 114 0.69 10.84 -15.47
C ARG A 114 -0.66 11.12 -14.81
N CYS A 115 -0.62 11.71 -13.63
CA CYS A 115 -1.81 12.04 -12.86
C CYS A 115 -1.68 13.45 -12.28
N LEU A 116 -2.80 14.17 -12.19
CA LEU A 116 -2.82 15.46 -11.50
C LEU A 116 -2.56 15.25 -10.01
N VAL A 117 -1.94 16.24 -9.36
CA VAL A 117 -1.53 16.14 -7.96
C VAL A 117 -2.73 16.03 -7.01
N GLU A 118 -3.84 16.69 -7.34
CA GLU A 118 -5.07 16.67 -6.56
C GLU A 118 -5.70 15.27 -6.60
N GLU A 119 -5.82 14.68 -7.78
CA GLU A 119 -6.30 13.31 -7.98
C GLU A 119 -5.36 12.31 -7.29
N THR A 120 -4.06 12.47 -7.44
CA THR A 120 -3.05 11.62 -6.80
C THR A 120 -3.13 11.69 -5.27
N MET A 121 -3.34 12.89 -4.71
CA MET A 121 -3.55 13.08 -3.28
C MET A 121 -4.86 12.44 -2.81
N CYS A 122 -5.92 12.52 -3.61
CA CYS A 122 -7.19 11.83 -3.33
C CYS A 122 -7.02 10.31 -3.35
N ILE A 123 -6.30 9.75 -4.32
CA ILE A 123 -5.98 8.31 -4.37
C ILE A 123 -5.23 7.88 -3.09
N LEU A 124 -4.24 8.66 -2.65
CA LEU A 124 -3.51 8.41 -1.40
C LEU A 124 -4.46 8.42 -0.19
N MET A 125 -5.21 9.50 0.00
CA MET A 125 -6.11 9.66 1.15
C MET A 125 -7.22 8.63 1.17
N TYR A 126 -7.82 8.34 0.01
CA TYR A 126 -8.90 7.37 -0.12
C TYR A 126 -8.47 5.99 0.35
N ARG A 127 -7.23 5.59 0.02
CA ARG A 127 -6.66 4.30 0.41
C ARG A 127 -6.17 4.26 1.86
N LEU A 128 -5.74 5.39 2.42
CA LEU A 128 -5.37 5.51 3.83
C LEU A 128 -6.59 5.64 4.76
N SER A 129 -7.72 6.12 4.26
CA SER A 129 -8.96 6.31 5.04
C SER A 129 -9.57 5.00 5.54
N TYR A 130 -9.42 3.93 4.77
CA TYR A 130 -9.97 2.60 5.02
C TYR A 130 -9.30 1.54 4.12
N PRO A 131 -9.10 0.29 4.57
CA PRO A 131 -8.61 -0.79 3.73
C PRO A 131 -9.54 -1.08 2.54
N ARG A 132 -9.12 -0.73 1.32
CA ARG A 132 -9.88 -0.94 0.08
C ARG A 132 -9.10 -1.78 -0.92
N ARG A 133 -9.80 -2.54 -1.76
CA ARG A 133 -9.17 -3.22 -2.91
C ARG A 133 -8.97 -2.19 -4.02
N LEU A 134 -7.89 -2.33 -4.78
CA LEU A 134 -7.61 -1.45 -5.93
C LEU A 134 -8.73 -1.52 -6.97
N HIS A 135 -9.32 -2.70 -7.17
CA HIS A 135 -10.50 -2.89 -8.01
C HIS A 135 -11.67 -1.97 -7.62
N ASP A 136 -11.93 -1.81 -6.32
CA ASP A 136 -13.05 -0.99 -5.83
C ASP A 136 -12.80 0.52 -6.04
N MET A 137 -11.56 0.90 -6.38
CA MET A 137 -11.17 2.27 -6.68
C MET A 137 -11.20 2.57 -8.19
N GLU A 138 -11.26 1.56 -9.06
CA GLU A 138 -11.20 1.75 -10.51
C GLU A 138 -12.39 2.57 -11.04
N SER A 139 -13.58 2.33 -10.51
CA SER A 139 -14.79 3.07 -10.89
C SER A 139 -14.78 4.52 -10.42
N GLU A 140 -14.16 4.79 -9.26
CA GLU A 140 -14.12 6.11 -8.65
C GLU A 140 -13.13 7.03 -9.38
N PHE A 141 -11.94 6.51 -9.69
CA PHE A 141 -10.87 7.29 -10.30
C PHE A 141 -10.77 7.14 -11.81
N GLY A 142 -11.49 6.20 -12.43
CA GLY A 142 -11.39 5.96 -13.87
C GLY A 142 -10.01 5.45 -14.29
N GLN A 143 -9.32 4.73 -13.40
CA GLN A 143 -7.97 4.21 -13.64
C GLN A 143 -7.85 2.73 -13.32
N ALA A 144 -6.98 2.03 -14.06
CA ALA A 144 -6.72 0.61 -13.83
C ALA A 144 -6.03 0.37 -12.47
N SER A 145 -6.32 -0.76 -11.83
CA SER A 145 -5.70 -1.16 -10.55
C SER A 145 -4.18 -1.09 -10.57
N CYS A 146 -3.55 -1.41 -11.71
CA CYS A 146 -2.11 -1.34 -11.86
C CYS A 146 -1.58 0.10 -11.81
N ALA A 147 -2.25 1.05 -12.48
CA ALA A 147 -1.92 2.46 -12.48
C ALA A 147 -2.16 3.06 -11.08
N LEU A 148 -3.32 2.77 -10.48
CA LEU A 148 -3.65 3.19 -9.11
C LEU A 148 -2.61 2.73 -8.09
N SER A 149 -2.13 1.49 -8.19
CA SER A 149 -1.06 1.00 -7.31
C SER A 149 0.24 1.78 -7.51
N SER A 150 0.63 2.03 -8.77
CA SER A 150 1.86 2.75 -9.10
C SER A 150 1.80 4.22 -8.65
N ILE A 151 0.67 4.89 -8.87
CA ILE A 151 0.42 6.28 -8.46
C ILE A 151 0.40 6.38 -6.93
N PHE A 152 -0.30 5.47 -6.25
CA PHE A 152 -0.33 5.43 -4.80
C PHE A 152 1.07 5.32 -4.20
N LEU A 153 1.86 4.33 -4.65
CA LEU A 153 3.22 4.12 -4.13
C LEU A 153 4.11 5.33 -4.42
N ARG A 154 4.05 5.87 -5.64
CA ARG A 154 4.81 7.06 -6.01
C ARG A 154 4.49 8.25 -5.11
N MET A 155 3.21 8.42 -4.78
CA MET A 155 2.77 9.49 -3.89
C MET A 155 3.23 9.27 -2.44
N VAL A 156 3.20 8.03 -1.95
CA VAL A 156 3.76 7.68 -0.65
C VAL A 156 5.24 8.08 -0.58
N ASP A 157 6.04 7.72 -1.57
CA ASP A 157 7.47 8.06 -1.61
C ASP A 157 7.71 9.58 -1.60
N ILE A 158 6.90 10.32 -2.36
CA ILE A 158 6.99 11.79 -2.39
C ILE A 158 6.65 12.36 -1.02
N VAL A 159 5.54 11.94 -0.40
CA VAL A 159 5.14 12.44 0.92
C VAL A 159 6.16 12.07 1.98
N ASP A 160 6.63 10.82 1.99
CA ASP A 160 7.65 10.32 2.92
C ASP A 160 8.91 11.17 2.86
N SER A 161 9.43 11.45 1.66
CA SER A 161 10.61 12.32 1.49
C SER A 161 10.44 13.75 2.03
N LYS A 162 9.20 14.24 2.14
CA LYS A 162 8.90 15.57 2.70
C LYS A 162 8.78 15.55 4.22
N VAL A 163 8.36 14.42 4.80
CA VAL A 163 8.05 14.31 6.24
C VAL A 163 9.08 13.50 7.02
N GLU A 164 9.98 12.77 6.37
CA GLU A 164 10.95 11.84 6.97
C GLU A 164 11.69 12.45 8.16
N ALA A 165 12.19 13.68 8.02
CA ALA A 165 12.91 14.41 9.06
C ALA A 165 12.10 14.59 10.36
N ASN A 166 10.78 14.51 10.28
CA ASN A 166 9.84 14.67 11.39
C ASN A 166 9.23 13.34 11.86
N LEU A 167 9.41 12.24 11.13
CA LEU A 167 8.82 10.94 11.48
C LEU A 167 9.40 10.39 12.77
N TYR A 168 10.72 10.50 12.96
CA TYR A 168 11.34 10.07 14.20
C TYR A 168 10.84 10.90 15.38
N PHE A 169 10.95 12.23 15.35
CA PHE A 169 10.39 13.06 16.40
C PHE A 169 10.11 14.48 15.92
N HIS A 170 8.86 14.94 16.05
CA HIS A 170 8.48 16.26 15.57
C HIS A 170 8.79 17.37 16.60
N LYS A 171 10.08 17.72 16.72
CA LYS A 171 10.62 18.62 17.75
C LYS A 171 9.92 19.98 17.81
N ARG A 172 9.66 20.61 16.66
CA ARG A 172 9.04 21.94 16.58
C ARG A 172 7.63 21.98 17.18
N LEU A 173 6.78 21.04 16.78
CA LEU A 173 5.41 20.94 17.30
C LEU A 173 5.41 20.77 18.82
N ILE A 174 6.31 19.90 19.32
CA ILE A 174 6.42 19.64 20.75
C ILE A 174 6.93 20.85 21.51
N SER A 175 7.97 21.53 21.04
CA SER A 175 8.47 22.73 21.73
C SER A 175 7.40 23.82 21.88
N GLU A 176 6.46 23.92 20.95
CA GLU A 176 5.39 24.91 20.99
C GLU A 176 4.19 24.48 21.86
N ARG A 177 3.97 23.17 22.08
CA ARG A 177 2.72 22.63 22.69
C ARG A 177 2.91 21.79 23.95
N ILE A 178 4.14 21.50 24.37
CA ILE A 178 4.42 20.57 25.46
C ILE A 178 3.70 20.92 26.77
N ASP A 179 3.65 22.19 27.14
CA ASP A 179 2.98 22.63 28.37
C ASP A 179 1.47 22.49 28.30
N LEU A 180 0.88 22.74 27.13
CA LEU A 180 -0.55 22.50 26.88
C LEU A 180 -0.89 21.02 27.03
N TYR A 181 -0.03 20.14 26.51
CA TYR A 181 -0.22 18.69 26.61
C TYR A 181 -0.14 18.20 28.05
N CYS A 182 0.88 18.64 28.80
CA CYS A 182 1.00 18.29 30.22
C CYS A 182 -0.21 18.78 31.02
N THR A 183 -0.64 20.02 30.80
CA THR A 183 -1.80 20.60 31.49
C THR A 183 -3.08 19.82 31.18
N ALA A 184 -3.30 19.46 29.91
CA ALA A 184 -4.47 18.69 29.48
C ALA A 184 -4.52 17.29 30.11
N ILE A 185 -3.37 16.64 30.30
CA ILE A 185 -3.28 15.33 30.96
C ILE A 185 -3.50 15.46 32.47
N SER A 186 -2.84 16.41 33.13
CA SER A 186 -2.99 16.66 34.57
C SER A 186 -4.41 17.06 34.97
N ALA A 187 -5.17 17.68 34.06
CA ALA A 187 -6.58 17.99 34.28
C ALA A 187 -7.49 16.74 34.34
N ARG A 188 -7.04 15.60 33.79
CA ARG A 188 -7.82 14.35 33.73
C ARG A 188 -7.28 13.24 34.62
N ALA A 189 -6.00 13.30 34.99
CA ALA A 189 -5.34 12.30 35.83
C ALA A 189 -4.37 12.98 36.81
N PRO A 190 -4.18 12.44 38.03
CA PRO A 190 -3.29 13.01 39.05
C PRO A 190 -1.81 12.69 38.74
N VAL A 191 -1.36 13.05 37.54
CA VAL A 191 0.02 12.90 37.07
C VAL A 191 0.52 14.24 36.56
N THR A 192 1.73 14.62 36.96
CA THR A 192 2.37 15.88 36.56
C THR A 192 3.48 15.62 35.55
N GLY A 193 3.60 16.49 34.55
CA GLY A 193 4.71 16.44 33.58
C GLY A 193 4.59 15.36 32.50
N VAL A 194 3.54 14.56 32.47
CA VAL A 194 3.32 13.58 31.39
C VAL A 194 2.92 14.30 30.11
N LEU A 195 3.60 14.05 28.99
CA LEU A 195 3.36 14.75 27.72
C LEU A 195 2.62 13.92 26.66
N ALA A 196 2.80 12.60 26.64
CA ALA A 196 2.22 11.71 25.64
C ALA A 196 2.18 10.27 26.14
N PHE A 197 1.44 9.44 25.39
CA PHE A 197 1.25 8.03 25.68
C PHE A 197 1.94 7.17 24.60
N PRO A 198 2.79 6.21 25.00
CA PRO A 198 3.36 5.26 24.05
C PRO A 198 2.31 4.24 23.66
N ASP A 199 2.20 3.97 22.36
CA ASP A 199 1.32 2.93 21.85
C ASP A 199 2.05 2.02 20.84
N GLY A 200 1.83 0.72 20.99
CA GLY A 200 2.36 -0.32 20.13
C GLY A 200 1.29 -0.78 19.16
N THR A 201 1.38 -0.36 17.90
CA THR A 201 0.44 -0.78 16.86
C THR A 201 0.94 -2.02 16.14
N LYS A 202 0.13 -3.09 16.13
CA LYS A 202 0.40 -4.33 15.39
C LYS A 202 -0.34 -4.32 14.06
N ILE A 203 0.41 -4.25 12.97
CA ILE A 203 -0.10 -4.30 11.60
C ILE A 203 -0.12 -5.75 11.13
N SER A 204 -1.33 -6.28 10.92
CA SER A 204 -1.54 -7.64 10.43
C SER A 204 -0.94 -7.82 9.04
N ILE A 205 -0.30 -8.96 8.81
CA ILE A 205 0.24 -9.37 7.51
C ILE A 205 -0.29 -10.76 7.15
N CYS A 206 -0.21 -11.11 5.87
CA CYS A 206 -0.46 -12.48 5.42
C CYS A 206 0.52 -13.44 6.09
N ARG A 207 0.09 -14.70 6.29
CA ARG A 207 0.95 -15.77 6.80
C ARG A 207 2.12 -15.97 5.82
N PRO A 208 3.38 -15.76 6.24
CA PRO A 208 4.51 -16.00 5.35
C PRO A 208 4.70 -17.49 5.13
N SER A 209 4.93 -17.86 3.86
CA SER A 209 5.31 -19.22 3.47
C SER A 209 6.82 -19.41 3.57
N ALA A 210 7.26 -20.66 3.77
CA ALA A 210 8.69 -20.98 3.74
C ALA A 210 9.30 -20.63 2.38
N ARG A 211 10.54 -20.09 2.38
CA ARG A 211 11.27 -19.83 1.13
C ARG A 211 11.60 -21.14 0.44
N ALA A 212 11.44 -21.21 -0.88
CA ALA A 212 11.61 -22.43 -1.68
C ALA A 212 12.92 -23.19 -1.44
N ARG A 213 14.01 -22.47 -1.10
CA ARG A 213 15.35 -23.04 -0.86
C ARG A 213 15.74 -23.17 0.62
N ARG A 214 14.86 -22.79 1.56
CA ARG A 214 15.16 -22.79 3.01
C ARG A 214 13.96 -23.22 3.85
N ARG A 215 13.57 -24.50 3.72
CA ARG A 215 12.46 -25.11 4.46
C ARG A 215 12.61 -25.06 5.99
N ALA A 216 13.83 -24.92 6.50
CA ALA A 216 14.12 -24.88 7.93
C ALA A 216 13.85 -23.50 8.58
N GLU A 217 13.64 -22.43 7.80
CA GLU A 217 13.39 -21.11 8.36
C GLU A 217 11.94 -20.96 8.82
N ASN A 218 11.72 -20.91 10.13
CA ASN A 218 10.41 -20.62 10.71
C ASN A 218 10.14 -19.12 10.76
N LEU A 219 10.14 -18.47 9.58
CA LEU A 219 9.81 -17.04 9.43
C LEU A 219 8.42 -16.72 9.98
N GLN A 220 7.51 -17.69 9.92
CA GLN A 220 6.19 -17.59 10.49
C GLN A 220 6.23 -17.34 12.01
N ALA A 221 7.05 -18.07 12.76
CA ALA A 221 7.17 -17.91 14.21
C ALA A 221 7.80 -16.58 14.62
N GLN A 222 8.56 -15.92 13.75
CA GLN A 222 9.15 -14.61 14.04
C GLN A 222 8.09 -13.51 14.05
N VAL A 223 7.14 -13.55 13.12
CA VAL A 223 6.09 -12.53 12.98
C VAL A 223 4.77 -12.91 13.65
N TYR A 224 4.64 -14.12 14.18
CA TYR A 224 3.43 -14.54 14.88
C TYR A 224 3.37 -13.98 16.31
N SER A 225 2.30 -13.25 16.60
CA SER A 225 2.04 -12.72 17.94
C SER A 225 1.09 -13.66 18.69
N GLY A 226 1.61 -14.42 19.67
CA GLY A 226 0.79 -15.35 20.46
C GLY A 226 -0.38 -14.67 21.19
N ARG A 227 -0.18 -13.43 21.68
CA ARG A 227 -1.22 -12.66 22.40
C ARG A 227 -2.40 -12.29 21.51
N LYS A 228 -2.13 -11.86 20.26
CA LYS A 228 -3.16 -11.42 19.30
C LYS A 228 -3.60 -12.54 18.35
N ARG A 229 -2.88 -13.67 18.34
CA ARG A 229 -3.10 -14.84 17.47
C ARG A 229 -3.10 -14.49 15.97
N ILE A 230 -2.24 -13.55 15.58
CA ILE A 230 -2.10 -13.06 14.19
C ILE A 230 -0.62 -12.99 13.78
N HIS A 231 -0.35 -13.07 12.49
CA HIS A 231 0.93 -12.66 11.92
C HIS A 231 0.92 -11.14 11.76
N CYS A 232 1.91 -10.47 12.33
CA CYS A 232 1.96 -9.02 12.31
C CYS A 232 3.40 -8.48 12.39
N ILE A 233 3.51 -7.22 12.02
CA ILE A 233 4.67 -6.37 12.27
C ILE A 233 4.24 -5.37 13.34
N ILE A 234 5.13 -5.02 14.25
CA ILE A 234 4.87 -4.04 15.29
C ILE A 234 5.58 -2.72 14.96
N TYR A 235 4.84 -1.65 15.14
CA TYR A 235 5.33 -0.28 15.16
C TYR A 235 5.02 0.33 16.51
N GLN A 236 5.77 1.36 16.86
CA GLN A 236 5.52 2.15 18.03
C GLN A 236 5.35 3.60 17.65
N GLY A 237 4.37 4.24 18.29
CA GLY A 237 4.24 5.69 18.25
C GLY A 237 4.11 6.30 19.64
N LEU A 238 4.34 7.60 19.73
CA LEU A 238 3.83 8.41 20.83
C LEU A 238 2.65 9.24 20.33
N THR A 239 1.52 9.15 21.01
CA THR A 239 0.33 9.96 20.68
C THR A 239 0.18 11.09 21.70
N ALA A 240 0.10 12.32 21.20
CA ALA A 240 -0.16 13.52 21.98
C ALA A 240 -1.67 13.66 22.30
N PRO A 241 -2.04 14.49 23.30
CA PRO A 241 -3.43 14.68 23.70
C PRO A 241 -4.36 15.22 22.61
N ASP A 242 -3.83 15.87 21.58
CA ASP A 242 -4.58 16.36 20.42
C ASP A 242 -4.77 15.30 19.32
N GLY A 243 -4.29 14.07 19.56
CA GLY A 243 -4.40 12.94 18.65
C GLY A 243 -3.28 12.85 17.61
N LEU A 244 -2.31 13.78 17.62
CA LEU A 244 -1.16 13.72 16.72
C LEU A 244 -0.15 12.66 17.17
N CYS A 245 0.39 11.92 16.20
CA CYS A 245 1.53 11.04 16.42
C CYS A 245 2.82 11.86 16.34
N ILE A 246 3.55 11.98 17.46
CA ILE A 246 4.70 12.89 17.59
C ILE A 246 6.05 12.19 17.42
N HIS A 247 6.04 10.86 17.52
CA HIS A 247 7.18 9.96 17.35
C HIS A 247 6.68 8.69 16.68
N PHE A 248 7.45 8.16 15.74
CA PHE A 248 7.17 6.89 15.09
C PHE A 248 8.44 6.05 14.94
N TRP A 249 8.38 4.76 15.28
CA TRP A 249 9.49 3.82 15.19
C TRP A 249 9.04 2.41 14.80
N GLY A 250 9.86 1.73 14.00
CA GLY A 250 9.60 0.41 13.45
C GLY A 250 10.08 0.32 12.00
N PRO A 251 9.82 -0.79 11.30
CA PRO A 251 9.10 -2.00 11.73
C PRO A 251 9.92 -2.98 12.58
N TYR A 252 9.25 -3.74 13.47
CA TYR A 252 9.83 -4.91 14.17
C TYR A 252 8.93 -6.14 14.05
N GLU A 253 9.47 -7.33 14.36
CA GLU A 253 8.70 -8.56 14.26
C GLU A 253 7.59 -8.63 15.34
N GLY A 254 6.35 -8.99 14.96
CA GLY A 254 5.18 -8.95 15.85
C GLY A 254 5.20 -9.90 17.05
N ARG A 255 6.19 -10.80 17.13
CA ARG A 255 6.49 -11.60 18.33
C ARG A 255 7.11 -10.76 19.45
N ARG A 256 7.81 -9.67 19.12
CA ARG A 256 8.46 -8.80 20.10
C ARG A 256 7.44 -8.13 21.01
N HIS A 257 7.85 -7.86 22.25
CA HIS A 257 7.06 -7.10 23.21
C HIS A 257 7.24 -5.60 22.96
N ASP A 258 6.19 -4.82 23.21
CA ASP A 258 6.16 -3.37 22.93
C ASP A 258 7.29 -2.64 23.68
N SER A 259 7.68 -3.10 24.87
CA SER A 259 8.82 -2.55 25.62
C SER A 259 10.18 -2.74 24.94
N ILE A 260 10.35 -3.81 24.15
CA ILE A 260 11.59 -4.04 23.39
C ILE A 260 11.67 -3.03 22.25
N VAL A 261 10.56 -2.78 21.56
CA VAL A 261 10.48 -1.77 20.50
C VAL A 261 10.73 -0.38 21.08
N PHE A 262 10.18 -0.08 22.26
CA PHE A 262 10.47 1.15 23.00
C PHE A 262 11.93 1.34 23.32
N ALA A 263 12.58 0.34 23.90
CA ALA A 263 14.01 0.41 24.19
C ALA A 263 14.83 0.61 22.91
N ALA A 264 14.46 -0.07 21.82
CA ALA A 264 15.15 0.02 20.54
C ALA A 264 14.98 1.38 19.85
N SER A 265 13.88 2.10 20.10
CA SER A 265 13.66 3.45 19.58
C SER A 265 14.65 4.49 20.11
N LYS A 266 15.33 4.19 21.24
CA LYS A 266 16.22 5.11 21.96
C LYS A 266 15.59 6.45 22.33
N LEU A 267 14.27 6.49 22.42
CA LEU A 267 13.53 7.74 22.65
C LEU A 267 13.86 8.42 23.98
N LEU A 268 14.15 7.64 25.03
CA LEU A 268 14.60 8.19 26.31
C LEU A 268 15.97 8.88 26.20
N ALA A 269 16.92 8.31 25.44
CA ALA A 269 18.21 8.95 25.20
C ALA A 269 18.03 10.25 24.40
N TYR A 270 17.12 10.25 23.41
CA TYR A 270 16.77 11.48 22.68
C TYR A 270 16.20 12.58 23.60
N PHE A 271 15.43 12.21 24.63
CA PHE A 271 14.91 13.17 25.60
C PHE A 271 16.01 13.73 26.50
N GLU A 272 16.93 12.87 26.95
CA GLU A 272 18.10 13.26 27.74
C GLU A 272 19.01 14.24 26.95
N GLU A 273 19.28 13.96 25.68
CA GLU A 273 20.04 14.85 24.79
C GLU A 273 19.36 16.21 24.56
N ASN A 274 18.02 16.25 24.66
CA ASN A 274 17.22 17.45 24.47
C ASN A 274 16.62 17.96 25.79
N ASN A 275 17.32 17.80 26.90
CA ASN A 275 16.85 18.17 28.24
C ASN A 275 16.35 19.62 28.37
N HIS A 276 16.91 20.56 27.59
CA HIS A 276 16.44 21.95 27.53
C HIS A 276 14.95 22.10 27.16
N ILE A 277 14.35 21.11 26.48
CA ILE A 277 12.91 21.07 26.13
C ILE A 277 12.13 20.17 27.08
N PHE A 278 12.74 19.05 27.48
CA PHE A 278 12.04 17.97 28.20
C PHE A 278 12.26 17.97 29.72
N ALA A 279 12.94 18.98 30.27
CA ALA A 279 13.17 19.08 31.71
C ALA A 279 11.85 19.03 32.49
N GLY A 280 11.75 18.08 33.43
CA GLY A 280 10.54 17.86 34.23
C GLY A 280 9.37 17.24 33.46
N LYS A 281 9.61 16.72 32.25
CA LYS A 281 8.61 16.08 31.40
C LYS A 281 8.87 14.57 31.31
N ALA A 282 7.81 13.79 31.19
CA ALA A 282 7.86 12.34 31.12
C ALA A 282 6.89 11.78 30.07
N ILE A 283 7.15 10.55 29.64
CA ILE A 283 6.21 9.74 28.87
C ILE A 283 5.44 8.87 29.86
N PHE A 284 4.16 8.60 29.58
CA PHE A 284 3.38 7.72 30.45
C PHE A 284 4.01 6.31 30.52
N GLY A 285 4.10 5.74 31.73
CA GLY A 285 4.71 4.43 31.95
C GLY A 285 6.24 4.42 32.02
N THR A 286 6.91 5.56 31.80
CA THR A 286 8.36 5.70 31.99
C THR A 286 8.66 6.40 33.31
N GLN A 287 8.11 5.92 34.43
CA GLN A 287 8.57 6.39 35.73
C GLN A 287 9.88 5.68 36.07
N ARG A 288 11.01 6.31 35.73
CA ARG A 288 12.14 6.29 36.65
C ARG A 288 11.81 7.35 37.70
N THR A 289 11.30 6.88 38.83
CA THR A 289 11.38 7.63 40.08
C THR A 289 12.84 8.00 40.31
N HIS A 290 13.16 9.28 40.16
CA HIS A 290 14.34 9.87 40.79
C HIS A 290 13.92 10.36 42.18
#